data_AF-A0A7G9S9D8-F1
#
_entry.id   AF-A0A7G9S9D8-F1
#
_cell.length_a   1.000
_cell.length_b   1.000
_cell.length_c   1.000
_cell.angle_alpha   90.00
_cell.angle_beta   90.00
_cell.angle_gamma   90.00
#
_symmetry.space_group_name_H-M   'P 1'
#
loop_
_entity.id
_entity.type
_entity.pdbx_description
1 polymer ?
#
loop_
_entity_poly.entity_id
_entity_poly.type
_entity_poly.pdbx_seq_one_letter_code
_entity_poly.pdbx_strand_id
1 'polypeptide(L)'
;MTQGAGASTGDRIRSLDITRGVAVMGIFSVNVIGMAMIKIAYFYPPAFGFDALGDKLTWLANFFFIDGKLRSLFSIMFGASLMLVIDRAIRAGRSPFRAHYARMLVLMMFGLAHFFILWWGDILTHYAAVGMVVYWFKRLSARKLFIIAAIGFLVNAGMSAYFSYQGLQKYELVQSGNGTAEDVKKFKEGRARLFPDAKTIAKDKADHASIPAHFTSSVKDEGLLSPFDFGPLWLETMALMILGMAGYKSGFLTGEWDDRRYRKVAATTLGIGALVYGFFAWWAWSHNFEPPYAFGAYGGYTPLFRPVVAMGYAALAILLTRRAGPFSERLAAVGRTAFSNYIGCTIIGTFLFFGFAGASTPSYHAGRRGCSCRLSGR
;
A
#
# COMPACT_ATOMS: atom_id res chain seq x y z
N MET A 1 -22.68 27.51 32.40
CA MET A 1 -23.23 28.07 31.15
C MET A 1 -22.34 27.67 29.99
N THR A 2 -22.89 26.87 29.10
CA THR A 2 -22.34 26.40 27.84
C THR A 2 -22.15 27.57 26.87
N GLN A 3 -20.94 27.72 26.31
CA GLN A 3 -20.79 28.33 24.99
C GLN A 3 -19.83 27.48 24.17
N GLY A 4 -20.43 26.66 23.29
CA GLY A 4 -19.74 26.01 22.19
C GLY A 4 -19.31 27.08 21.19
N ALA A 5 -18.00 27.19 20.99
CA ALA A 5 -17.43 28.06 19.98
C ALA A 5 -17.52 27.39 18.60
N GLY A 6 -18.43 27.92 17.77
CA GLY A 6 -18.20 28.11 16.33
C GLY A 6 -18.28 26.89 15.43
N ALA A 7 -19.50 26.40 15.17
CA ALA A 7 -19.76 25.59 13.99
C ALA A 7 -20.00 26.50 12.76
N SER A 8 -19.01 26.64 11.86
CA SER A 8 -19.24 27.12 10.49
C SER A 8 -18.15 26.70 9.48
N THR A 9 -18.44 25.61 8.75
CA THR A 9 -18.13 25.23 7.34
C THR A 9 -18.07 23.69 7.22
N GLY A 10 -19.21 23.06 7.53
CA GLY A 10 -19.58 21.69 7.11
C GLY A 10 -18.75 20.54 7.69
N ASP A 11 -18.94 20.23 8.98
CA ASP A 11 -18.58 18.95 9.62
C ASP A 11 -17.31 18.28 9.11
N ARG A 12 -16.18 18.93 9.39
CA ARG A 12 -14.86 18.37 9.16
C ARG A 12 -14.33 17.81 10.46
N ILE A 13 -13.91 16.55 10.41
CA ILE A 13 -13.34 15.85 11.54
C ILE A 13 -11.82 15.95 11.41
N ARG A 14 -11.21 16.82 12.23
CA ARG A 14 -9.77 17.13 12.18
C ARG A 14 -8.89 15.89 12.31
N SER A 15 -9.29 14.91 13.13
CA SER A 15 -8.57 13.64 13.29
C SER A 15 -8.47 12.85 11.99
N LEU A 16 -9.55 12.83 11.20
CA LEU A 16 -9.58 12.13 9.92
C LEU A 16 -8.73 12.85 8.87
N ASP A 17 -8.71 14.18 8.87
CA ASP A 17 -7.87 14.95 7.94
C ASP A 17 -6.38 14.72 8.23
N ILE A 18 -5.94 14.84 9.49
CA ILE A 18 -4.53 14.59 9.84
C ILE A 18 -4.12 13.15 9.51
N THR A 19 -4.94 12.17 9.87
CA THR A 19 -4.63 10.76 9.65
C THR A 19 -4.55 10.42 8.16
N ARG A 20 -5.44 11.00 7.32
CA ARG A 20 -5.34 10.90 5.85
C ARG A 20 -4.07 11.55 5.32
N GLY A 21 -3.70 12.71 5.85
CA GLY A 21 -2.49 13.43 5.45
C GLY A 21 -1.23 12.60 5.68
N VAL A 22 -1.11 11.96 6.84
CA VAL A 22 0.01 11.03 7.15
C VAL A 22 0.02 9.85 6.18
N ALA A 23 -1.14 9.24 5.92
CA ALA A 23 -1.26 8.10 5.02
C ALA A 23 -0.85 8.42 3.57
N VAL A 24 -1.32 9.53 3.00
CA VAL A 24 -1.04 9.87 1.58
C VAL A 24 0.43 10.21 1.34
N MET A 25 1.10 10.90 2.27
CA MET A 25 2.54 11.17 2.15
C MET A 25 3.35 9.87 2.19
N GLY A 26 2.94 8.93 3.02
CA GLY A 26 3.54 7.60 3.09
C GLY A 26 3.47 6.81 1.79
N ILE A 27 2.32 6.87 1.13
CA ILE A 27 2.09 6.18 -0.14
C ILE A 27 3.04 6.71 -1.23
N PHE A 28 3.33 8.02 -1.24
CA PHE A 28 4.26 8.56 -2.21
C PHE A 28 5.68 7.97 -2.06
N SER A 29 6.14 7.76 -0.83
CA SER A 29 7.47 7.18 -0.55
C SER A 29 7.68 5.80 -1.15
N VAL A 30 6.63 4.96 -1.23
CA VAL A 30 6.75 3.64 -1.86
C VAL A 30 6.59 3.75 -3.37
N ASN A 31 5.65 4.57 -3.83
CA ASN A 31 5.35 4.71 -5.25
C ASN A 31 6.53 5.30 -6.04
N VAL A 32 7.38 6.11 -5.40
CA VAL A 32 8.57 6.66 -6.05
C VAL A 32 9.47 5.55 -6.59
N ILE A 33 9.58 4.41 -5.92
CA ILE A 33 10.36 3.27 -6.41
C ILE A 33 9.76 2.70 -7.70
N GLY A 34 8.43 2.59 -7.77
CA GLY A 34 7.74 2.04 -8.94
C GLY A 34 7.64 3.01 -10.13
N MET A 35 7.96 4.28 -9.93
CA MET A 35 8.13 5.29 -10.99
C MET A 35 9.60 5.45 -11.38
N ALA A 36 10.48 5.36 -10.40
CA ALA A 36 11.91 5.61 -10.54
C ALA A 36 12.73 4.33 -10.73
N MET A 37 12.14 3.16 -10.90
CA MET A 37 12.83 1.91 -11.25
C MET A 37 11.90 1.00 -12.04
N ILE A 38 12.46 -0.02 -12.68
CA ILE A 38 11.68 -1.05 -13.38
C ILE A 38 10.69 -1.73 -12.43
N LYS A 39 9.48 -2.07 -12.92
CA LYS A 39 8.35 -2.61 -12.15
C LYS A 39 8.73 -3.68 -11.11
N ILE A 40 9.61 -4.61 -11.46
CA ILE A 40 10.00 -5.70 -10.54
C ILE A 40 10.77 -5.20 -9.30
N ALA A 41 11.52 -4.10 -9.40
CA ALA A 41 12.26 -3.50 -8.28
C ALA A 41 11.34 -2.96 -7.18
N TYR A 42 10.09 -2.60 -7.53
CA TYR A 42 9.07 -2.21 -6.56
C TYR A 42 8.67 -3.36 -5.63
N PHE A 43 8.64 -4.60 -6.13
CA PHE A 43 8.25 -5.78 -5.36
C PHE A 43 9.45 -6.55 -4.79
N TYR A 44 10.59 -6.48 -5.49
CA TYR A 44 11.83 -7.15 -5.14
C TYR A 44 13.02 -6.25 -5.45
N PRO A 45 13.40 -5.35 -4.54
CA PRO A 45 14.52 -4.42 -4.74
C PRO A 45 15.85 -5.07 -5.15
N PRO A 46 16.20 -6.28 -4.66
CA PRO A 46 17.40 -6.98 -5.15
C PRO A 46 17.42 -7.24 -6.67
N ALA A 47 16.28 -7.17 -7.35
CA ALA A 47 16.22 -7.21 -8.81
C ALA A 47 17.03 -6.09 -9.48
N PHE A 48 17.15 -4.93 -8.83
CA PHE A 48 17.72 -3.73 -9.43
C PHE A 48 18.22 -2.72 -8.38
N GLY A 49 19.56 -2.55 -8.26
CA GLY A 49 20.17 -1.48 -7.45
C GLY A 49 20.17 -1.71 -5.93
N PHE A 50 20.59 -2.89 -5.48
CA PHE A 50 20.52 -3.31 -4.07
C PHE A 50 21.87 -3.81 -3.49
N ASP A 51 22.96 -3.36 -4.08
CA ASP A 51 24.29 -3.87 -3.76
C ASP A 51 24.91 -3.15 -2.55
N ALA A 52 24.59 -1.86 -2.35
CA ALA A 52 25.20 -1.05 -1.30
C ALA A 52 24.50 -1.23 0.06
N LEU A 53 25.24 -1.00 1.14
CA LEU A 53 24.67 -0.99 2.49
C LEU A 53 23.54 0.06 2.61
N GLY A 54 23.70 1.21 1.94
CA GLY A 54 22.67 2.26 1.90
C GLY A 54 21.34 1.79 1.32
N ASP A 55 21.36 0.96 0.26
CA ASP A 55 20.16 0.43 -0.37
C ASP A 55 19.41 -0.49 0.60
N LYS A 56 20.17 -1.36 1.29
CA LYS A 56 19.63 -2.30 2.27
C LYS A 56 19.06 -1.59 3.49
N LEU A 57 19.74 -0.55 4.00
CA LEU A 57 19.24 0.28 5.10
C LEU A 57 17.99 1.07 4.71
N THR A 58 17.93 1.58 3.48
CA THR A 58 16.76 2.29 2.94
C THR A 58 15.57 1.34 2.82
N TRP A 59 15.80 0.10 2.36
CA TRP A 59 14.78 -0.92 2.35
C TRP A 59 14.31 -1.28 3.75
N LEU A 60 15.22 -1.47 4.70
CA LEU A 60 14.85 -1.75 6.09
C LEU A 60 13.98 -0.63 6.68
N ALA A 61 14.32 0.63 6.42
CA ALA A 61 13.51 1.77 6.86
C ALA A 61 12.11 1.75 6.21
N ASN A 62 12.01 1.54 4.89
CA ASN A 62 10.72 1.43 4.21
C ASN A 62 9.91 0.24 4.73
N PHE A 63 10.52 -0.94 4.79
CA PHE A 63 9.92 -2.17 5.27
C PHE A 63 9.38 -2.02 6.69
N PHE A 64 10.11 -1.34 7.58
CA PHE A 64 9.74 -1.19 8.98
C PHE A 64 8.70 -0.08 9.20
N PHE A 65 8.81 1.07 8.53
CA PHE A 65 7.97 2.24 8.84
C PHE A 65 6.84 2.52 7.85
N ILE A 66 6.94 2.06 6.60
CA ILE A 66 6.12 2.58 5.50
C ILE A 66 5.33 1.44 4.85
N ASP A 67 6.05 0.42 4.39
CA ASP A 67 5.55 -0.66 3.54
C ASP A 67 4.34 -1.37 4.15
N GLY A 68 3.28 -1.43 3.34
CA GLY A 68 1.99 -1.98 3.71
C GLY A 68 1.21 -1.13 4.72
N LYS A 69 1.87 -0.51 5.70
CA LYS A 69 1.24 0.17 6.85
C LYS A 69 0.54 1.45 6.45
N LEU A 70 1.18 2.30 5.64
CA LEU A 70 0.60 3.57 5.24
C LEU A 70 -0.47 3.39 4.17
N ARG A 71 -0.35 2.37 3.30
CA ARG A 71 -1.44 1.90 2.44
C ARG A 71 -2.61 1.35 3.26
N SER A 72 -2.35 0.53 4.28
CA SER A 72 -3.38 0.04 5.19
C SER A 72 -4.10 1.18 5.89
N LEU A 73 -3.36 2.16 6.42
CA LEU A 73 -3.93 3.35 7.03
C LEU A 73 -4.81 4.13 6.05
N PHE A 74 -4.36 4.28 4.79
CA PHE A 74 -5.12 4.94 3.74
C PHE A 74 -6.43 4.20 3.41
N SER A 75 -6.40 2.87 3.26
CA SER A 75 -7.61 2.05 3.06
C SER A 75 -8.59 2.18 4.23
N ILE A 76 -8.09 2.16 5.48
CA ILE A 76 -8.92 2.37 6.68
C ILE A 76 -9.55 3.77 6.65
N MET A 77 -8.79 4.80 6.30
CA MET A 77 -9.33 6.17 6.19
C MET A 77 -10.35 6.28 5.07
N PHE A 78 -10.20 5.54 3.97
CA PHE A 78 -11.18 5.50 2.90
C PHE A 78 -12.52 4.94 3.39
N GLY A 79 -12.50 3.83 4.12
CA GLY A 79 -13.70 3.24 4.74
C GLY A 79 -14.41 4.17 5.74
N ALA A 80 -13.64 4.90 6.55
CA ALA A 80 -14.21 5.94 7.42
C ALA A 80 -14.81 7.12 6.63
N SER A 81 -14.16 7.50 5.52
CA SER A 81 -14.62 8.57 4.64
C SER A 81 -15.91 8.23 3.91
N LEU A 82 -16.15 6.95 3.62
CA LEU A 82 -17.40 6.44 3.09
C LEU A 82 -18.55 6.68 4.09
N MET A 83 -18.34 6.33 5.37
CA MET A 83 -19.35 6.58 6.41
C MET A 83 -19.68 8.06 6.55
N LEU A 84 -18.66 8.93 6.53
CA LEU A 84 -18.87 10.38 6.53
C LEU A 84 -19.74 10.89 5.36
N VAL A 85 -19.51 10.38 4.14
CA VAL A 85 -20.31 10.77 2.97
C VAL A 85 -21.77 10.34 3.15
N ILE A 86 -21.99 9.13 3.67
CA ILE A 86 -23.32 8.60 3.96
C ILE A 86 -24.02 9.48 4.98
N ASP A 87 -23.39 9.74 6.13
CA ASP A 87 -23.99 10.54 7.22
C ASP A 87 -24.28 11.96 6.77
N ARG A 88 -23.39 12.55 5.96
CA ARG A 88 -23.60 13.88 5.37
C ARG A 88 -24.77 13.90 4.39
N ALA A 89 -24.93 12.87 3.57
CA ALA A 89 -26.06 12.75 2.65
C ALA A 89 -27.38 12.62 3.41
N ILE A 90 -27.43 11.74 4.43
CA ILE A 90 -28.62 11.54 5.29
C ILE A 90 -29.02 12.86 5.95
N ARG A 91 -28.08 13.56 6.60
CA ARG A 91 -28.36 14.83 7.28
C ARG A 91 -28.80 15.95 6.34
N ALA A 92 -28.37 15.90 5.09
CA ALA A 92 -28.78 16.85 4.06
C ALA A 92 -30.06 16.43 3.32
N GLY A 93 -30.78 15.40 3.77
CA GLY A 93 -31.99 14.89 3.11
C GLY A 93 -31.75 14.28 1.71
N ARG A 94 -30.49 13.96 1.38
CA ARG A 94 -30.07 13.42 0.07
C ARG A 94 -29.92 11.90 0.11
N SER A 95 -30.09 11.25 -1.04
CA SER A 95 -29.87 9.80 -1.17
C SER A 95 -28.41 9.43 -0.88
N PRO A 96 -28.12 8.61 0.14
CA PRO A 96 -26.75 8.18 0.45
C PRO A 96 -26.17 7.29 -0.64
N PHE A 97 -27.03 6.51 -1.31
CA PHE A 97 -26.64 5.66 -2.43
C PHE A 97 -26.10 6.49 -3.58
N ARG A 98 -26.88 7.49 -4.04
CA ARG A 98 -26.48 8.36 -5.15
C ARG A 98 -25.21 9.14 -4.82
N ALA A 99 -25.12 9.70 -3.61
CA ALA A 99 -23.94 10.46 -3.18
C ALA A 99 -22.66 9.58 -3.15
N HIS A 100 -22.76 8.35 -2.64
CA HIS A 100 -21.63 7.43 -2.58
C HIS A 100 -21.21 6.93 -3.97
N TYR A 101 -22.15 6.40 -4.76
CA TYR A 101 -21.82 5.81 -6.06
C TYR A 101 -21.36 6.85 -7.08
N ALA A 102 -21.91 8.07 -7.07
CA ALA A 102 -21.39 9.14 -7.92
C ALA A 102 -19.90 9.43 -7.60
N ARG A 103 -19.55 9.48 -6.31
CA ARG A 103 -18.16 9.64 -5.89
C ARG A 103 -17.28 8.47 -6.33
N MET A 104 -17.76 7.22 -6.19
CA MET A 104 -17.00 6.04 -6.62
C MET A 104 -16.80 6.01 -8.13
N LEU A 105 -17.81 6.38 -8.93
CA LEU A 105 -17.70 6.46 -10.38
C LEU A 105 -16.68 7.53 -10.82
N VAL A 106 -16.72 8.70 -10.19
CA VAL A 106 -15.72 9.75 -10.44
C VAL A 106 -14.31 9.25 -10.09
N LEU A 107 -14.15 8.64 -8.92
CA LEU A 107 -12.87 8.08 -8.50
C LEU A 107 -12.37 7.00 -9.45
N MET A 108 -13.27 6.13 -9.93
CA MET A 108 -12.97 5.09 -10.91
C MET A 108 -12.49 5.69 -12.23
N MET A 109 -13.18 6.71 -12.76
CA MET A 109 -12.76 7.38 -14.00
C MET A 109 -11.37 8.01 -13.87
N PHE A 110 -11.09 8.67 -12.75
CA PHE A 110 -9.76 9.20 -12.47
C PHE A 110 -8.71 8.09 -12.30
N GLY A 111 -9.07 6.95 -11.70
CA GLY A 111 -8.18 5.79 -11.58
C GLY A 111 -7.84 5.15 -12.92
N LEU A 112 -8.82 4.96 -13.79
CA LEU A 112 -8.60 4.45 -15.14
C LEU A 112 -7.72 5.41 -15.95
N ALA A 113 -8.01 6.71 -15.91
CA ALA A 113 -7.17 7.71 -16.55
C ALA A 113 -5.75 7.70 -15.96
N HIS A 114 -5.62 7.62 -14.64
CA HIS A 114 -4.33 7.54 -13.96
C HIS A 114 -3.52 6.30 -14.38
N PHE A 115 -4.13 5.12 -14.42
CA PHE A 115 -3.48 3.88 -14.84
C PHE A 115 -2.98 3.95 -16.28
N PHE A 116 -3.88 4.28 -17.22
CA PHE A 116 -3.59 4.22 -18.66
C PHE A 116 -2.76 5.41 -19.17
N ILE A 117 -2.75 6.55 -18.48
CA ILE A 117 -2.12 7.78 -18.97
C ILE A 117 -0.88 8.14 -18.15
N LEU A 118 -0.90 7.89 -16.84
CA LEU A 118 0.13 8.39 -15.93
C LEU A 118 1.07 7.29 -15.45
N TRP A 119 0.56 6.26 -14.76
CA TRP A 119 1.38 5.27 -14.08
C TRP A 119 0.61 3.98 -13.76
N TRP A 120 1.26 2.84 -13.96
CA TRP A 120 0.65 1.50 -13.77
C TRP A 120 0.24 1.18 -12.32
N GLY A 121 0.71 1.93 -11.32
CA GLY A 121 0.42 1.68 -9.91
C GLY A 121 -0.85 2.36 -9.37
N ASP A 122 -1.93 2.41 -10.15
CA ASP A 122 -3.21 2.98 -9.71
C ASP A 122 -3.81 2.20 -8.53
N ILE A 123 -4.37 2.95 -7.58
CA ILE A 123 -5.14 2.39 -6.45
C ILE A 123 -6.58 2.93 -6.40
N LEU A 124 -6.92 3.92 -7.23
CA LEU A 124 -8.21 4.59 -7.19
C LEU A 124 -9.31 3.72 -7.79
N THR A 125 -9.02 3.03 -8.90
CA THR A 125 -9.94 2.07 -9.53
C THR A 125 -10.26 0.95 -8.54
N HIS A 126 -9.23 0.41 -7.88
CA HIS A 126 -9.37 -0.56 -6.80
C HIS A 126 -10.30 -0.09 -5.69
N TYR A 127 -10.03 1.11 -5.17
CA TYR A 127 -10.74 1.64 -4.02
C TYR A 127 -12.17 2.01 -4.35
N ALA A 128 -12.41 2.48 -5.58
CA ALA A 128 -13.76 2.71 -6.08
C ALA A 128 -14.53 1.40 -6.15
N ALA A 129 -13.94 0.35 -6.72
CA ALA A 129 -14.57 -0.96 -6.88
C ALA A 129 -14.88 -1.61 -5.53
N VAL A 130 -13.89 -1.70 -4.63
CA VAL A 130 -14.08 -2.17 -3.26
C VAL A 130 -15.08 -1.29 -2.50
N GLY A 131 -14.99 0.03 -2.67
CA GLY A 131 -15.87 1.03 -2.09
C GLY A 131 -17.35 0.82 -2.42
N MET A 132 -17.65 0.39 -3.65
CA MET A 132 -19.02 0.02 -4.06
C MET A 132 -19.50 -1.25 -3.35
N VAL A 133 -18.63 -2.22 -3.09
CA VAL A 133 -18.98 -3.45 -2.36
C VAL A 133 -19.19 -3.18 -0.87
N VAL A 134 -18.26 -2.48 -0.20
CA VAL A 134 -18.33 -2.26 1.25
C VAL A 134 -19.49 -1.35 1.67
N TYR A 135 -20.06 -0.57 0.73
CA TYR A 135 -21.26 0.24 0.97
C TYR A 135 -22.43 -0.56 1.55
N TRP A 136 -22.54 -1.84 1.22
CA TRP A 136 -23.61 -2.71 1.71
C TRP A 136 -23.48 -3.05 3.21
N PHE A 137 -22.28 -2.92 3.78
CA PHE A 137 -22.00 -3.18 5.19
C PHE A 137 -22.35 -1.99 6.09
N LYS A 138 -22.72 -0.82 5.53
CA LYS A 138 -22.95 0.44 6.27
C LYS A 138 -23.95 0.36 7.41
N ARG A 139 -24.90 -0.58 7.39
CA ARG A 139 -25.94 -0.73 8.43
C ARG A 139 -25.48 -1.58 9.62
N LEU A 140 -24.37 -2.30 9.50
CA LEU A 140 -23.87 -3.19 10.56
C LEU A 140 -23.30 -2.38 11.74
N SER A 141 -23.37 -2.94 12.95
CA SER A 141 -22.78 -2.34 14.15
C SER A 141 -21.24 -2.36 14.09
N ALA A 142 -20.59 -1.47 14.84
CA ALA A 142 -19.11 -1.40 14.91
C ALA A 142 -18.48 -2.77 15.25
N ARG A 143 -19.09 -3.53 16.17
CA ARG A 143 -18.64 -4.87 16.55
C ARG A 143 -18.73 -5.87 15.39
N LYS A 144 -19.84 -5.89 14.64
CA LYS A 144 -20.00 -6.79 13.48
C LYS A 144 -19.01 -6.45 12.38
N LEU A 145 -18.83 -5.16 12.09
CA LEU A 145 -17.84 -4.69 11.12
C LEU A 145 -16.42 -5.11 11.53
N PHE A 146 -16.05 -4.93 12.80
CA PHE A 146 -14.75 -5.36 13.31
C PHE A 146 -14.51 -6.86 13.13
N ILE A 147 -15.51 -7.69 13.47
CA ILE A 147 -15.41 -9.16 13.31
C ILE A 147 -15.23 -9.53 11.83
N ILE A 148 -16.03 -8.96 10.94
CA ILE A 148 -15.94 -9.23 9.49
C ILE A 148 -14.57 -8.81 8.95
N ALA A 149 -14.08 -7.63 9.33
CA ALA A 149 -12.75 -7.18 8.95
C ALA A 149 -11.68 -8.15 9.46
N ALA A 150 -11.72 -8.54 10.74
CA ALA A 150 -10.77 -9.47 11.33
C ALA A 150 -10.75 -10.82 10.59
N ILE A 151 -11.92 -11.39 10.29
CA ILE A 151 -12.02 -12.64 9.52
C ILE A 151 -11.42 -12.45 8.12
N GLY A 152 -11.79 -11.37 7.41
CA GLY A 152 -11.26 -11.08 6.08
C GLY A 152 -9.72 -10.97 6.05
N PHE A 153 -9.13 -10.31 7.07
CA PHE A 153 -7.68 -10.25 7.21
C PHE A 153 -7.05 -11.60 7.49
N LEU A 154 -7.63 -12.38 8.41
CA LEU A 154 -7.11 -13.70 8.76
C LEU A 154 -7.12 -14.63 7.55
N VAL A 155 -8.18 -14.61 6.74
CA VAL A 155 -8.25 -15.37 5.49
C VAL A 155 -7.19 -14.90 4.50
N ASN A 156 -7.09 -13.59 4.23
CA ASN A 156 -6.10 -13.05 3.29
C ASN A 156 -4.66 -13.36 3.72
N ALA A 157 -4.36 -13.14 5.01
CA ALA A 157 -3.03 -13.39 5.57
C ALA A 157 -2.71 -14.89 5.61
N GLY A 158 -3.69 -15.73 5.95
CA GLY A 158 -3.53 -17.19 5.93
C GLY A 158 -3.20 -17.71 4.54
N MET A 159 -3.92 -17.24 3.51
CA MET A 159 -3.61 -17.57 2.11
C MET A 159 -2.21 -17.10 1.71
N SER A 160 -1.85 -15.86 2.03
CA SER A 160 -0.55 -15.28 1.69
C SER A 160 0.62 -16.02 2.37
N ALA A 161 0.45 -16.35 3.64
CA ALA A 161 1.42 -17.13 4.42
C ALA A 161 1.53 -18.57 3.89
N TYR A 162 0.41 -19.19 3.52
CA TYR A 162 0.39 -20.54 2.96
C TYR A 162 1.16 -20.61 1.63
N PHE A 163 0.90 -19.71 0.68
CA PHE A 163 1.63 -19.68 -0.59
C PHE A 163 3.12 -19.37 -0.40
N SER A 164 3.45 -18.48 0.54
CA SER A 164 4.85 -18.16 0.84
C SER A 164 5.58 -19.33 1.50
N TYR A 165 4.91 -20.05 2.41
CA TYR A 165 5.43 -21.27 3.02
C TYR A 165 5.69 -22.36 1.98
N GLN A 166 4.75 -22.59 1.06
CA GLN A 166 4.93 -23.53 -0.06
C GLN A 166 6.14 -23.16 -0.93
N GLY A 167 6.32 -21.86 -1.23
CA GLY A 167 7.47 -21.37 -1.98
C GLY A 167 8.80 -21.60 -1.25
N LEU A 168 8.83 -21.34 0.06
CA LEU A 168 10.00 -21.55 0.92
C LEU A 168 10.39 -23.03 1.01
N GLN A 169 9.42 -23.91 1.24
CA GLN A 169 9.65 -25.37 1.34
C GLN A 169 10.28 -25.92 0.06
N LYS A 170 9.75 -25.54 -1.11
CA LYS A 170 10.32 -25.96 -2.40
C LYS A 170 11.73 -25.41 -2.63
N TYR A 171 11.97 -24.18 -2.20
CA TYR A 171 13.30 -23.59 -2.25
C TYR A 171 14.31 -24.38 -1.40
N GLU A 172 13.96 -24.71 -0.15
CA GLU A 172 14.83 -25.47 0.76
C GLU A 172 15.11 -26.89 0.25
N LEU A 173 14.12 -27.55 -0.38
CA LEU A 173 14.32 -28.83 -1.05
C LEU A 173 15.33 -28.72 -2.19
N VAL A 174 15.20 -27.71 -3.05
CA VAL A 174 16.14 -27.46 -4.14
C VAL A 174 17.55 -27.17 -3.62
N GLN A 175 17.69 -26.37 -2.56
CA GLN A 175 18.98 -26.02 -1.97
C GLN A 175 19.65 -27.21 -1.25
N SER A 176 18.87 -28.10 -0.65
CA SER A 176 19.38 -29.31 0.01
C SER A 176 19.70 -30.47 -0.95
N GLY A 177 19.50 -30.28 -2.26
CA GLY A 177 19.71 -31.33 -3.26
C GLY A 177 18.58 -32.38 -3.33
N ASN A 178 17.53 -32.23 -2.53
CA ASN A 178 16.39 -33.15 -2.47
C ASN A 178 15.21 -32.73 -3.37
N GLY A 179 15.34 -31.61 -4.07
CA GLY A 179 14.32 -31.11 -5.00
C GLY A 179 14.25 -31.92 -6.29
N THR A 180 13.05 -32.04 -6.87
CA THR A 180 12.89 -32.70 -8.17
C THR A 180 13.55 -31.90 -9.29
N ALA A 181 13.87 -32.54 -10.42
CA ALA A 181 14.37 -31.83 -11.60
C ALA A 181 13.41 -30.72 -12.08
N GLU A 182 12.11 -30.92 -11.89
CA GLU A 182 11.07 -29.94 -12.20
C GLU A 182 11.11 -28.74 -11.24
N ASP A 183 11.30 -28.97 -9.94
CA ASP A 183 11.41 -27.90 -8.94
C ASP A 183 12.66 -27.04 -9.19
N VAL A 184 13.79 -27.69 -9.50
CA VAL A 184 15.04 -26.99 -9.87
C VAL A 184 14.83 -26.12 -11.11
N LYS A 185 14.16 -26.66 -12.14
CA LYS A 185 13.85 -25.92 -13.37
C LYS A 185 12.96 -24.72 -13.07
N LYS A 186 11.85 -24.91 -12.35
CA LYS A 186 10.92 -23.84 -11.97
C LYS A 186 11.60 -22.74 -11.16
N PHE A 187 12.47 -23.11 -10.21
CA PHE A 187 13.18 -22.12 -9.41
C PHE A 187 14.19 -21.31 -10.24
N LYS A 188 14.94 -21.96 -11.14
CA LYS A 188 15.85 -21.27 -12.05
C LYS A 188 15.12 -20.30 -12.99
N GLU A 189 14.02 -20.73 -13.59
CA GLU A 189 13.18 -19.90 -14.46
C GLU A 189 12.54 -18.74 -13.69
N GLY A 190 11.99 -19.01 -12.50
CA GLY A 190 11.41 -17.99 -11.63
C GLY A 190 12.45 -16.94 -11.21
N ARG A 191 13.64 -17.38 -10.80
CA ARG A 191 14.75 -16.48 -10.48
C ARG A 191 15.17 -15.66 -11.69
N ALA A 192 15.29 -16.26 -12.88
CA ALA A 192 15.66 -15.53 -14.09
C ALA A 192 14.67 -14.40 -14.42
N ARG A 193 13.36 -14.60 -14.19
CA ARG A 193 12.33 -13.58 -14.40
C ARG A 193 12.41 -12.41 -13.41
N LEU A 194 12.96 -12.62 -12.21
CA LEU A 194 13.11 -11.56 -11.21
C LEU A 194 14.20 -10.56 -11.59
N PHE A 195 15.20 -10.97 -12.36
CA PHE A 195 16.31 -10.11 -12.73
C PHE A 195 16.25 -9.78 -14.23
N PRO A 196 15.68 -8.61 -14.60
CA PRO A 196 15.39 -8.27 -15.97
C PRO A 196 16.68 -8.16 -16.80
N ASP A 197 16.63 -8.63 -18.04
CA ASP A 197 17.71 -8.48 -19.00
C ASP A 197 17.70 -7.08 -19.65
N ALA A 198 18.74 -6.78 -20.42
CA ALA A 198 18.88 -5.48 -21.09
C ALA A 198 17.71 -5.17 -22.04
N LYS A 199 17.10 -6.20 -22.65
CA LYS A 199 15.96 -6.04 -23.56
C LYS A 199 14.69 -5.66 -22.80
N THR A 200 14.46 -6.26 -21.65
CA THR A 200 13.33 -5.98 -20.77
C THR A 200 13.46 -4.55 -20.21
N ILE A 201 14.66 -4.13 -19.80
CA ILE A 201 14.92 -2.76 -19.35
C ILE A 201 14.72 -1.75 -20.49
N ALA A 202 15.22 -2.05 -21.70
CA ALA A 202 15.04 -1.17 -22.85
C ALA A 202 13.56 -1.02 -23.24
N LYS A 203 12.79 -2.12 -23.17
CA LYS A 203 11.34 -2.10 -23.38
C LYS A 203 10.64 -1.23 -22.34
N ASP A 204 10.92 -1.44 -21.05
CA ASP A 204 10.33 -0.65 -19.97
C ASP A 204 10.59 0.85 -20.13
N LYS A 205 11.81 1.24 -20.55
CA LYS A 205 12.12 2.64 -20.88
C LYS A 205 11.31 3.17 -22.08
N ALA A 206 11.14 2.34 -23.12
CA ALA A 206 10.36 2.72 -24.30
C ALA A 206 8.87 2.88 -23.97
N ASP A 207 8.33 1.99 -23.14
CA ASP A 207 6.95 2.04 -22.66
C ASP A 207 6.69 3.34 -21.89
N HIS A 208 7.66 3.83 -21.12
CA HIS A 208 7.54 5.09 -20.35
C HIS A 208 8.14 6.33 -21.06
N ALA A 209 8.45 6.24 -22.36
CA ALA A 209 9.09 7.34 -23.09
C ALA A 209 8.13 8.52 -23.36
N SER A 210 6.83 8.26 -23.48
CA SER A 210 5.81 9.28 -23.73
C SER A 210 4.43 8.78 -23.27
N ILE A 211 3.48 9.69 -23.06
CA ILE A 211 2.11 9.32 -22.68
C ILE A 211 1.48 8.34 -23.70
N PRO A 212 1.59 8.54 -25.03
CA PRO A 212 1.08 7.57 -25.99
C PRO A 212 1.76 6.19 -25.93
N ALA A 213 3.06 6.15 -25.64
CA ALA A 213 3.79 4.89 -25.47
C ALA A 213 3.28 4.12 -24.25
N HIS A 214 3.10 4.82 -23.12
CA HIS A 214 2.59 4.25 -21.87
C HIS A 214 1.15 3.77 -22.01
N PHE A 215 0.31 4.54 -22.68
CA PHE A 215 -1.04 4.12 -23.00
C PHE A 215 -1.06 2.84 -23.84
N THR A 216 -0.21 2.78 -24.87
CA THR A 216 -0.12 1.62 -25.76
C THR A 216 0.36 0.38 -25.03
N SER A 217 1.41 0.48 -24.21
CA SER A 217 1.91 -0.64 -23.40
C SER A 217 0.89 -1.07 -22.35
N SER A 218 0.26 -0.13 -21.65
CA SER A 218 -0.78 -0.43 -20.65
C SER A 218 -1.96 -1.19 -21.25
N VAL A 219 -2.38 -0.85 -22.48
CA VAL A 219 -3.48 -1.57 -23.15
C VAL A 219 -3.04 -2.94 -23.69
N LYS A 220 -1.85 -3.02 -24.31
CA LYS A 220 -1.39 -4.25 -24.99
C LYS A 220 -0.80 -5.29 -24.04
N ASP A 221 0.03 -4.85 -23.09
CA ASP A 221 0.85 -5.71 -22.26
C ASP A 221 0.17 -6.03 -20.91
N GLU A 222 -0.48 -5.04 -20.29
CA GLU A 222 -1.20 -5.24 -19.02
C GLU A 222 -2.67 -5.65 -19.26
N GLY A 223 -3.33 -5.04 -20.24
CA GLY A 223 -4.70 -5.35 -20.64
C GLY A 223 -5.76 -4.44 -20.00
N LEU A 224 -6.91 -4.31 -20.68
CA LEU A 224 -7.99 -3.37 -20.31
C LEU A 224 -8.61 -3.62 -18.91
N LEU A 225 -8.53 -4.86 -18.42
CA LEU A 225 -9.08 -5.24 -17.11
C LEU A 225 -8.03 -5.25 -15.99
N SER A 226 -6.75 -5.01 -16.30
CA SER A 226 -5.67 -4.94 -15.31
C SER A 226 -5.98 -3.96 -14.15
N PRO A 227 -6.58 -2.77 -14.40
CA PRO A 227 -6.99 -1.86 -13.32
C PRO A 227 -8.03 -2.42 -12.35
N PHE A 228 -8.61 -3.58 -12.61
CA PHE A 228 -9.56 -4.25 -11.72
C PHE A 228 -8.97 -5.52 -11.08
N ASP A 229 -7.83 -6.00 -11.57
CA ASP A 229 -7.17 -7.22 -11.07
C ASP A 229 -6.14 -6.89 -9.98
N PHE A 230 -6.61 -6.91 -8.74
CA PHE A 230 -5.74 -6.74 -7.57
C PHE A 230 -5.49 -8.07 -6.83
N GLY A 231 -5.92 -9.20 -7.39
CA GLY A 231 -5.75 -10.52 -6.78
C GLY A 231 -6.08 -10.55 -5.27
N PRO A 232 -5.17 -11.05 -4.40
CA PRO A 232 -5.39 -11.09 -2.95
C PRO A 232 -5.61 -9.71 -2.30
N LEU A 233 -5.10 -8.62 -2.88
CA LEU A 233 -5.24 -7.27 -2.32
C LEU A 233 -6.70 -6.80 -2.30
N TRP A 234 -7.60 -7.42 -3.07
CA TRP A 234 -9.05 -7.20 -2.97
C TRP A 234 -9.58 -7.49 -1.58
N LEU A 235 -9.30 -8.67 -1.05
CA LEU A 235 -9.79 -9.07 0.27
C LEU A 235 -9.13 -8.25 1.38
N GLU A 236 -7.81 -8.00 1.27
CA GLU A 236 -7.09 -7.12 2.22
C GLU A 236 -7.72 -5.71 2.25
N THR A 237 -7.98 -5.12 1.09
CA THR A 237 -8.51 -3.76 0.99
C THR A 237 -9.95 -3.67 1.47
N MET A 238 -10.78 -4.66 1.15
CA MET A 238 -12.14 -4.77 1.65
C MET A 238 -12.15 -4.85 3.19
N ALA A 239 -11.31 -5.72 3.77
CA ALA A 239 -11.18 -5.85 5.21
C ALA A 239 -10.70 -4.54 5.88
N LEU A 240 -9.71 -3.85 5.29
CA LEU A 240 -9.22 -2.54 5.75
C LEU A 240 -10.32 -1.47 5.71
N MET A 241 -11.09 -1.39 4.63
CA MET A 241 -12.18 -0.41 4.52
C MET A 241 -13.30 -0.70 5.53
N ILE A 242 -13.68 -1.97 5.72
CA ILE A 242 -14.65 -2.37 6.75
C ILE A 242 -14.12 -2.04 8.15
N LEU A 243 -12.82 -2.25 8.42
CA LEU A 243 -12.18 -1.83 9.66
C LEU A 243 -12.26 -0.31 9.85
N GLY A 244 -12.11 0.47 8.77
CA GLY A 244 -12.34 1.91 8.74
C GLY A 244 -13.76 2.31 9.14
N MET A 245 -14.76 1.60 8.62
CA MET A 245 -16.16 1.81 9.00
C MET A 245 -16.40 1.49 10.49
N ALA A 246 -15.79 0.43 11.01
CA ALA A 246 -15.84 0.08 12.43
C ALA A 246 -15.15 1.15 13.31
N GLY A 247 -13.98 1.63 12.88
CA GLY A 247 -13.21 2.68 13.54
C GLY A 247 -13.97 4.02 13.58
N TYR A 248 -14.71 4.34 12.53
CA TYR A 248 -15.59 5.51 12.51
C TYR A 248 -16.77 5.35 13.49
N LYS A 249 -17.51 4.24 13.41
CA LYS A 249 -18.69 4.01 14.26
C LYS A 249 -18.40 3.82 15.74
N SER A 250 -17.19 3.40 16.08
CA SER A 250 -16.77 3.20 17.47
C SER A 250 -16.26 4.48 18.16
N GLY A 251 -16.17 5.59 17.42
CA GLY A 251 -15.57 6.83 17.92
C GLY A 251 -14.03 6.84 17.86
N PHE A 252 -13.38 5.73 17.48
CA PHE A 252 -11.91 5.65 17.45
C PHE A 252 -11.32 6.60 16.41
N LEU A 253 -11.84 6.63 15.18
CA LEU A 253 -11.28 7.50 14.12
C LEU A 253 -11.79 8.94 14.18
N THR A 254 -12.92 9.17 14.86
CA THR A 254 -13.47 10.51 15.08
C THR A 254 -12.80 11.25 16.24
N GLY A 255 -11.93 10.58 17.00
CA GLY A 255 -11.19 11.20 18.10
C GLY A 255 -11.94 11.23 19.43
N GLU A 256 -12.97 10.41 19.60
CA GLU A 256 -13.86 10.43 20.77
C GLU A 256 -13.31 9.64 21.96
N TRP A 257 -12.31 8.78 21.76
CA TRP A 257 -11.71 8.02 22.87
C TRP A 257 -10.79 8.93 23.71
N ASP A 258 -10.59 8.55 24.97
CA ASP A 258 -9.62 9.23 25.83
C ASP A 258 -8.17 8.97 25.41
N ASP A 259 -7.29 9.92 25.75
CA ASP A 259 -5.88 9.88 25.38
C ASP A 259 -5.14 8.65 25.94
N ARG A 260 -5.54 8.13 27.11
CA ARG A 260 -4.91 6.95 27.72
C ARG A 260 -5.17 5.72 26.85
N ARG A 261 -6.39 5.56 26.33
CA ARG A 261 -6.72 4.50 25.38
C ARG A 261 -5.93 4.61 24.09
N TYR A 262 -5.81 5.81 23.51
CA TYR A 262 -4.97 5.99 22.30
C TYR A 262 -3.50 5.66 22.56
N ARG A 263 -2.92 6.13 23.66
CA ARG A 263 -1.53 5.81 24.02
C ARG A 263 -1.33 4.31 24.22
N LYS A 264 -2.29 3.63 24.86
CA LYS A 264 -2.26 2.17 25.01
C LYS A 264 -2.30 1.46 23.66
N VAL A 265 -3.22 1.86 22.77
CA VAL A 265 -3.30 1.30 21.40
C VAL A 265 -1.99 1.52 20.65
N ALA A 266 -1.46 2.75 20.65
CA ALA A 266 -0.19 3.06 20.00
C ALA A 266 0.96 2.22 20.57
N ALA A 267 1.15 2.19 21.88
CA ALA A 267 2.23 1.44 22.51
C ALA A 267 2.15 -0.07 22.22
N THR A 268 0.96 -0.67 22.38
CA THR A 268 0.78 -2.11 22.16
C THR A 268 0.96 -2.48 20.69
N THR A 269 0.29 -1.78 19.77
CA THR A 269 0.32 -2.14 18.35
C THR A 269 1.66 -1.85 17.68
N LEU A 270 2.33 -0.76 18.06
CA LEU A 270 3.67 -0.44 17.57
C LEU A 270 4.73 -1.34 18.22
N GLY A 271 4.56 -1.75 19.48
CA GLY A 271 5.42 -2.74 20.12
C GLY A 271 5.36 -4.10 19.42
N ILE A 272 4.15 -4.59 19.14
CA ILE A 272 3.94 -5.81 18.33
C ILE A 272 4.56 -5.64 16.94
N GLY A 273 4.32 -4.49 16.30
CA GLY A 273 4.92 -4.15 15.01
C GLY A 273 6.44 -4.21 15.03
N ALA A 274 7.07 -3.60 16.03
CA ALA A 274 8.52 -3.56 16.14
C ALA A 274 9.13 -4.95 16.30
N LEU A 275 8.52 -5.82 17.12
CA LEU A 275 8.98 -7.20 17.28
C LEU A 275 8.82 -8.01 16.00
N VAL A 276 7.63 -7.97 15.38
CA VAL A 276 7.33 -8.77 14.20
C VAL A 276 8.12 -8.30 12.97
N TYR A 277 8.11 -7.00 12.69
CA TYR A 277 8.85 -6.46 11.55
C TYR A 277 10.35 -6.52 11.79
N GLY A 278 10.82 -6.38 13.04
CA GLY A 278 12.22 -6.60 13.40
C GLY A 278 12.67 -8.03 13.09
N PHE A 279 11.84 -9.02 13.47
CA PHE A 279 12.10 -10.43 13.13
C PHE A 279 12.14 -10.67 11.62
N PHE A 280 11.13 -10.24 10.86
CA PHE A 280 11.10 -10.48 9.41
C PHE A 280 12.14 -9.68 8.64
N ALA A 281 12.54 -8.51 9.14
CA ALA A 281 13.66 -7.74 8.62
C ALA A 281 14.98 -8.49 8.82
N TRP A 282 15.23 -8.97 10.04
CA TRP A 282 16.39 -9.81 10.35
C TRP A 282 16.38 -11.10 9.52
N TRP A 283 15.21 -11.74 9.35
CA TRP A 283 15.07 -12.97 8.59
C TRP A 283 15.39 -12.78 7.11
N ALA A 284 14.88 -11.72 6.48
CA ALA A 284 15.25 -11.39 5.09
C ALA A 284 16.74 -11.06 4.97
N TRP A 285 17.29 -10.31 5.94
CA TRP A 285 18.70 -9.91 5.95
C TRP A 285 19.64 -11.11 6.11
N SER A 286 19.37 -12.00 7.06
CA SER A 286 20.22 -13.16 7.36
C SER A 286 20.26 -14.17 6.21
N HIS A 287 19.27 -14.14 5.32
CA HIS A 287 19.21 -14.96 4.11
C HIS A 287 19.57 -14.18 2.84
N ASN A 288 20.30 -13.07 2.98
CA ASN A 288 20.77 -12.23 1.86
C ASN A 288 19.67 -11.78 0.89
N PHE A 289 18.44 -11.62 1.40
CA PHE A 289 17.27 -11.24 0.60
C PHE A 289 16.98 -12.19 -0.55
N GLU A 290 17.31 -13.47 -0.39
CA GLU A 290 16.90 -14.51 -1.34
C GLU A 290 15.37 -14.49 -1.53
N PRO A 291 14.85 -14.67 -2.76
CA PRO A 291 13.46 -14.32 -3.08
C PRO A 291 12.39 -14.90 -2.14
N PRO A 292 12.43 -16.19 -1.73
CA PRO A 292 11.43 -16.74 -0.81
C PRO A 292 11.40 -16.04 0.55
N TYR A 293 12.55 -15.58 1.05
CA TYR A 293 12.67 -14.88 2.32
C TYR A 293 12.21 -13.43 2.19
N ALA A 294 12.61 -12.74 1.12
CA ALA A 294 12.19 -11.36 0.87
C ALA A 294 10.69 -11.25 0.59
N PHE A 295 10.15 -12.09 -0.30
CA PHE A 295 8.72 -12.14 -0.58
C PHE A 295 7.92 -12.67 0.61
N GLY A 296 8.44 -13.66 1.35
CA GLY A 296 7.83 -14.15 2.57
C GLY A 296 7.72 -13.04 3.63
N ALA A 297 8.80 -12.31 3.87
CA ALA A 297 8.80 -11.18 4.80
C ALA A 297 7.82 -10.09 4.37
N TYR A 298 7.87 -9.65 3.11
CA TYR A 298 7.06 -8.54 2.61
C TYR A 298 5.60 -8.90 2.35
N GLY A 299 5.35 -9.92 1.55
CA GLY A 299 4.03 -10.29 1.04
C GLY A 299 3.40 -11.53 1.68
N GLY A 300 4.19 -12.34 2.38
CA GLY A 300 3.72 -13.59 2.98
C GLY A 300 3.19 -13.43 4.41
N TYR A 301 4.08 -13.08 5.32
CA TYR A 301 3.84 -13.21 6.77
C TYR A 301 3.48 -11.88 7.45
N THR A 302 4.13 -10.77 7.08
CA THR A 302 3.83 -9.46 7.68
C THR A 302 2.46 -8.86 7.33
N PRO A 303 1.75 -9.22 6.22
CA PRO A 303 0.42 -8.68 5.94
C PRO A 303 -0.59 -8.84 7.09
N LEU A 304 -0.48 -9.92 7.87
CA LEU A 304 -1.30 -10.16 9.06
C LEU A 304 -1.24 -9.01 10.08
N PHE A 305 -0.06 -8.37 10.18
CA PHE A 305 0.25 -7.38 11.19
C PHE A 305 0.15 -5.94 10.67
N ARG A 306 0.03 -5.73 9.36
CA ARG A 306 -0.18 -4.40 8.75
C ARG A 306 -1.36 -3.62 9.36
N PRO A 307 -2.59 -4.17 9.49
CA PRO A 307 -3.69 -3.43 10.10
C PRO A 307 -3.42 -3.12 11.58
N VAL A 308 -2.70 -3.98 12.30
CA VAL A 308 -2.33 -3.75 13.70
C VAL A 308 -1.45 -2.49 13.80
N VAL A 309 -0.37 -2.43 13.03
CA VAL A 309 0.55 -1.27 13.05
C VAL A 309 -0.12 -0.02 12.50
N ALA A 310 -0.97 -0.14 11.47
CA ALA A 310 -1.74 0.98 10.94
C ALA A 310 -2.67 1.61 12.00
N MET A 311 -3.28 0.81 12.88
CA MET A 311 -4.07 1.33 14.01
C MET A 311 -3.19 2.09 15.03
N GLY A 312 -1.92 1.68 15.20
CA GLY A 312 -0.94 2.43 15.97
C GLY A 312 -0.62 3.79 15.35
N TYR A 313 -0.40 3.84 14.03
CA TYR A 313 -0.21 5.10 13.32
C TYR A 313 -1.45 5.99 13.37
N ALA A 314 -2.65 5.42 13.25
CA ALA A 314 -3.90 6.16 13.45
C ALA A 314 -3.96 6.77 14.87
N ALA A 315 -3.68 5.97 15.90
CA ALA A 315 -3.68 6.44 17.29
C ALA A 315 -2.67 7.58 17.52
N LEU A 316 -1.45 7.47 16.99
CA LEU A 316 -0.45 8.53 17.07
C LEU A 316 -0.90 9.79 16.31
N ALA A 317 -1.42 9.65 15.09
CA ALA A 317 -1.94 10.76 14.30
C ALA A 317 -3.10 11.48 15.02
N ILE A 318 -3.96 10.73 15.70
CA ILE A 318 -5.06 11.29 16.50
C ILE A 318 -4.53 11.99 17.75
N LEU A 319 -3.55 11.43 18.47
CA LEU A 319 -2.90 12.11 19.58
C LEU A 319 -2.19 13.40 19.13
N LEU A 320 -1.63 13.44 17.92
CA LEU A 320 -1.06 14.66 17.33
C LEU A 320 -2.13 15.75 17.13
N THR A 321 -3.41 15.40 16.94
CA THR A 321 -4.49 16.39 16.88
C THR A 321 -4.64 17.14 18.21
N ARG A 322 -4.31 16.52 19.34
CA ARG A 322 -4.39 17.17 20.67
C ARG A 322 -3.36 18.29 20.80
N ARG A 323 -2.29 18.26 20.00
CA ARG A 323 -1.28 19.31 19.93
C ARG A 323 -1.57 20.21 18.73
N ALA A 324 -2.35 21.26 18.96
CA ALA A 324 -2.55 22.31 17.96
C ALA A 324 -1.20 22.99 17.65
N GLY A 325 -0.87 23.13 16.37
CA GLY A 325 0.37 23.79 15.95
C GLY A 325 0.53 23.79 14.43
N PRO A 326 1.51 24.55 13.91
CA PRO A 326 1.72 24.69 12.45
C PRO A 326 1.92 23.36 11.74
N PHE A 327 2.58 22.41 12.41
CA PHE A 327 2.81 21.08 11.88
C PHE A 327 1.51 20.28 11.71
N SER A 328 0.65 20.24 12.73
CA SER A 328 -0.63 19.51 12.66
C SER A 328 -1.60 20.13 11.66
N GLU A 329 -1.57 21.45 11.48
CA GLU A 329 -2.37 22.14 10.46
C GLU A 329 -1.89 21.85 9.04
N ARG A 330 -0.57 21.75 8.80
CA ARG A 330 -0.02 21.33 7.51
C ARG A 330 -0.43 19.89 7.17
N LEU A 331 -0.35 18.98 8.14
CA LEU A 331 -0.83 17.60 7.95
C LEU A 331 -2.33 17.56 7.63
N ALA A 332 -3.15 18.34 8.33
CA ALA A 332 -4.57 18.43 8.04
C ALA A 332 -4.82 19.00 6.64
N ALA A 333 -4.07 20.01 6.21
CA ALA A 333 -4.17 20.57 4.86
C ALA A 333 -3.88 19.53 3.78
N VAL A 334 -2.81 18.74 3.95
CA VAL A 334 -2.48 17.62 3.06
C VAL A 334 -3.62 16.60 2.99
N GLY A 335 -4.23 16.28 4.14
CA GLY A 335 -5.37 15.35 4.19
C GLY A 335 -6.65 15.86 3.52
N ARG A 336 -6.92 17.18 3.60
CA ARG A 336 -8.07 17.80 2.93
C ARG A 336 -7.99 17.72 1.41
N THR A 337 -6.78 17.68 0.87
CA THR A 337 -6.50 17.56 -0.57
C THR A 337 -5.88 16.22 -0.94
N ALA A 338 -6.13 15.15 -0.17
CA ALA A 338 -5.47 13.85 -0.37
C ALA A 338 -5.59 13.29 -1.80
N PHE A 339 -6.74 13.46 -2.46
CA PHE A 339 -6.92 13.06 -3.86
C PHE A 339 -6.00 13.85 -4.80
N SER A 340 -6.00 15.18 -4.69
CA SER A 340 -5.14 16.05 -5.50
C SER A 340 -3.66 15.80 -5.22
N ASN A 341 -3.28 15.53 -3.96
CA ASN A 341 -1.92 15.19 -3.60
C ASN A 341 -1.50 13.84 -4.18
N TYR A 342 -2.38 12.84 -4.18
CA TYR A 342 -2.09 11.53 -4.80
C TYR A 342 -1.78 11.69 -6.30
N ILE A 343 -2.66 12.36 -7.06
CA ILE A 343 -2.45 12.60 -8.49
C ILE A 343 -1.25 13.52 -8.75
N GLY A 344 -1.11 14.60 -7.97
CA GLY A 344 -0.02 15.56 -8.11
C GLY A 344 1.34 14.92 -7.86
N CYS A 345 1.45 14.06 -6.85
CA CYS A 345 2.65 13.26 -6.59
C CYS A 345 2.97 12.33 -7.76
N THR A 346 1.97 11.67 -8.36
CA THR A 346 2.21 10.88 -9.58
C THR A 346 2.69 11.76 -10.73
N ILE A 347 2.04 12.90 -11.00
CA ILE A 347 2.45 13.80 -12.08
C ILE A 347 3.90 14.27 -11.87
N ILE A 348 4.26 14.66 -10.64
CA ILE A 348 5.64 15.06 -10.32
C ILE A 348 6.60 13.88 -10.50
N GLY A 349 6.24 12.70 -10.01
CA GLY A 349 7.08 11.51 -10.12
C GLY A 349 7.30 11.08 -11.58
N THR A 350 6.23 11.02 -12.38
CA THR A 350 6.33 10.67 -13.80
C THR A 350 7.02 11.77 -14.59
N PHE A 351 6.87 13.04 -14.24
CA PHE A 351 7.65 14.12 -14.84
C PHE A 351 9.16 13.98 -14.58
N LEU A 352 9.55 13.54 -13.38
CA LEU A 352 10.96 13.37 -13.00
C LEU A 352 11.59 12.09 -13.56
N PHE A 353 10.82 11.00 -13.64
CA PHE A 353 11.36 9.68 -13.94
C PHE A 353 10.93 9.10 -15.29
N PHE A 354 9.85 9.60 -15.90
CA PHE A 354 9.40 9.16 -17.23
C PHE A 354 9.84 10.16 -18.30
N GLY A 355 9.92 9.69 -19.55
CA GLY A 355 10.31 10.55 -20.69
C GLY A 355 9.25 11.58 -21.10
N PHE A 356 8.12 11.66 -20.39
CA PHE A 356 6.90 12.38 -20.77
C PHE A 356 7.09 13.88 -21.03
N ALA A 357 8.17 14.49 -20.52
CA ALA A 357 8.48 15.91 -20.68
C ALA A 357 9.93 16.18 -21.13
N GLY A 358 10.58 15.23 -21.81
CA GLY A 358 11.99 15.37 -22.19
C GLY A 358 12.98 15.22 -21.01
N ALA A 359 12.49 14.79 -19.85
CA ALA A 359 13.33 14.35 -18.75
C ALA A 359 14.18 13.16 -19.20
N SER A 360 15.46 13.17 -18.83
CA SER A 360 16.36 12.05 -19.09
C SER A 360 15.76 10.80 -18.45
N THR A 361 15.37 9.81 -19.26
CA THR A 361 15.04 8.48 -18.75
C THR A 361 16.18 8.07 -17.82
N PRO A 362 15.89 7.67 -16.57
CA PRO A 362 16.98 7.45 -15.62
C PRO A 362 17.95 6.43 -16.22
N SER A 363 19.23 6.78 -16.13
CA SER A 363 20.33 5.95 -16.64
C SER A 363 20.53 4.80 -15.67
N TYR A 364 19.60 3.86 -15.67
CA TYR A 364 19.72 2.59 -14.98
C TYR A 364 20.85 1.79 -15.64
N HIS A 365 22.05 1.85 -15.06
CA HIS A 365 23.11 0.91 -15.39
C HIS A 365 22.75 -0.43 -14.75
N ALA A 366 22.67 -1.49 -15.57
CA ALA A 366 22.57 -2.84 -15.04
C ALA A 366 23.77 -3.07 -14.10
N GLY A 367 23.49 -3.27 -12.81
CA GLY A 367 24.52 -3.60 -11.84
C GLY A 367 25.37 -4.76 -12.36
N ARG A 368 26.69 -4.58 -12.38
CA ARG A 368 27.65 -5.61 -12.80
C ARG A 368 27.46 -6.84 -11.91
N ARG A 369 26.79 -7.88 -12.41
CA ARG A 369 26.80 -9.19 -11.74
C ARG A 369 28.19 -9.80 -11.84
N GLY A 370 28.97 -9.61 -10.79
CA GLY A 370 30.22 -10.30 -10.51
C GLY A 370 30.14 -11.08 -9.20
N CYS A 371 29.11 -11.92 -9.01
CA CYS A 371 29.12 -12.94 -7.97
C CYS A 371 28.95 -14.31 -8.62
N SER A 372 30.09 -14.93 -8.90
CA SER A 372 30.22 -16.35 -9.14
C SER A 372 29.52 -17.11 -8.01
N CYS A 373 28.46 -17.84 -8.34
CA CYS A 373 28.09 -19.00 -7.53
C CYS A 373 29.29 -19.97 -7.58
N ARG A 374 30.09 -20.00 -6.52
CA ARG A 374 30.86 -21.21 -6.21
C ARG A 374 29.85 -22.29 -5.87
N LEU A 375 29.49 -23.06 -6.90
CA LEU A 375 29.18 -24.47 -6.72
C LEU A 375 30.47 -25.12 -6.22
N SER A 376 30.71 -25.08 -4.91
CA SER A 376 31.73 -25.91 -4.31
C SER A 376 31.19 -27.33 -4.29
N GLY A 377 31.55 -28.09 -5.32
CA GLY A 377 31.56 -29.54 -5.20
C GLY A 377 32.55 -29.92 -4.10
N ARG A 378 32.09 -30.73 -3.16
CA ARG A 378 32.80 -31.88 -2.59
C ARG A 378 31.78 -32.83 -2.01
#